data_AF-A0A2H0PYH7-F1
#
_entry.id   AF-A0A2H0PYH7-F1
#
_cell.length_a   1.000
_cell.length_b   1.000
_cell.length_c   1.000
_cell.angle_alpha   90.00
_cell.angle_beta   90.00
_cell.angle_gamma   90.00
#
_symmetry.space_group_name_H-M   'P 1'
#
loop_
_entity.id
_entity.type
_entity.pdbx_description
1 polymer ?
#
loop_
_entity_poly.entity_id
_entity_poly.type
_entity_poly.pdbx_seq_one_letter_code
_entity_poly.pdbx_strand_id
1 'polypeptide(L)'
;MRNFFYALVLVSILAFGFFISSKTLAGGDSVASNAAYPYEIIVIKPGGASSTFTGGSQSYDPKTIIGDLGITLYPEDKVSAFPDPKLGIGSQIKILRAPVITIKDGKKETVYRSWAATVSELLAEKNIELGVD
;
A
#
# COMPACT_ATOMS: atom_id res chain seq x y z
N MET A 1 7.33 85.19 18.12
CA MET A 1 7.07 84.30 16.96
C MET A 1 7.80 82.98 17.19
N ARG A 2 7.19 81.85 16.79
CA ARG A 2 7.68 80.45 16.78
C ARG A 2 7.43 79.59 18.03
N ASN A 3 6.17 79.19 18.12
CA ASN A 3 5.66 77.82 18.01
C ASN A 3 6.13 76.74 19.02
N PHE A 4 5.19 76.45 19.92
CA PHE A 4 4.85 75.16 20.50
C PHE A 4 5.15 73.94 19.62
N PHE A 5 5.82 72.94 20.18
CA PHE A 5 5.71 71.55 19.75
C PHE A 5 5.80 70.62 20.98
N TYR A 6 4.63 70.15 21.41
CA TYR A 6 4.45 68.94 22.19
C TYR A 6 4.47 67.75 21.22
N ALA A 7 5.20 66.67 21.56
CA ALA A 7 4.78 65.30 21.27
C ALA A 7 5.76 64.30 21.90
N LEU A 8 5.36 63.82 23.08
CA LEU A 8 5.88 62.67 23.79
C LEU A 8 5.25 61.41 23.16
N VAL A 9 6.04 60.51 22.58
CA VAL A 9 5.58 59.15 22.21
C VAL A 9 6.69 58.13 22.44
N LEU A 10 6.57 57.44 23.59
CA LEU A 10 6.68 55.99 23.79
C LEU A 10 7.68 55.20 22.92
N VAL A 11 8.83 54.89 23.52
CA VAL A 11 9.74 53.82 23.08
C VAL A 11 9.10 52.47 23.45
N SER A 12 8.62 51.73 22.45
CA SER A 12 8.11 50.37 22.64
C SER A 12 9.20 49.36 22.32
N ILE A 13 9.53 48.54 23.31
CA ILE A 13 10.41 47.39 23.25
C ILE A 13 9.68 46.25 22.53
N LEU A 14 10.24 45.74 21.43
CA LEU A 14 9.89 44.41 20.93
C LEU A 14 11.16 43.70 20.45
N ALA A 15 11.74 42.90 21.35
CA ALA A 15 12.75 41.93 21.00
C ALA A 15 12.06 40.75 20.30
N PHE A 16 12.21 40.66 18.97
CA PHE A 16 11.90 39.44 18.22
C PHE A 16 13.21 38.81 17.77
N GLY A 17 13.65 37.80 18.52
CA GLY A 17 14.73 36.92 18.10
C GLY A 17 14.28 36.09 16.91
N PHE A 18 14.78 36.43 15.72
CA PHE A 18 14.60 35.62 14.51
C PHE A 18 15.66 34.50 14.52
N PHE A 19 15.28 33.32 15.00
CA PHE A 19 16.01 32.08 14.76
C PHE A 19 15.78 31.68 13.29
N ILE A 20 16.71 32.05 12.39
CA ILE A 20 16.70 31.54 11.01
C ILE A 20 17.29 30.12 11.05
N SER A 21 16.41 29.12 11.09
CA SER A 21 16.77 27.73 10.81
C SER A 21 17.14 27.62 9.33
N SER A 22 18.42 27.40 9.04
CA SER A 22 18.91 27.13 7.69
C SER A 22 18.42 25.74 7.26
N LYS A 23 17.29 25.69 6.55
CA LYS A 23 16.95 24.53 5.72
C LYS A 23 17.92 24.49 4.55
N THR A 24 18.91 23.61 4.65
CA THR A 24 19.67 23.11 3.50
C THR A 24 18.69 22.35 2.60
N LEU A 25 18.17 23.01 1.58
CA LEU A 25 17.52 22.34 0.46
C LEU A 25 18.65 21.76 -0.40
N ALA A 26 19.06 20.55 -0.07
CA ALA A 26 19.81 19.71 -1.00
C ALA A 26 18.93 19.51 -2.24
N GLY A 27 19.33 20.16 -3.34
CA GLY A 27 18.80 19.88 -4.66
C GLY A 27 19.05 18.42 -4.99
N GLY A 28 17.99 17.63 -4.95
CA GLY A 28 17.87 16.40 -5.71
C GLY A 28 16.79 16.64 -6.74
N ASP A 29 17.16 17.12 -7.92
CA ASP A 29 16.31 16.97 -9.10
C ASP A 29 16.06 15.48 -9.27
N SER A 30 14.91 15.06 -8.72
CA SER A 30 14.38 13.74 -8.88
C SER A 30 13.89 13.71 -10.32
N VAL A 31 14.76 13.32 -11.25
CA VAL A 31 14.31 12.91 -12.58
C VAL A 31 13.43 11.69 -12.33
N ALA A 32 12.15 11.93 -12.09
CA ALA A 32 11.13 10.90 -12.08
C ALA A 32 11.15 10.34 -13.50
N SER A 33 11.89 9.26 -13.69
CA SER A 33 11.80 8.48 -14.91
C SER A 33 10.35 8.01 -14.99
N ASN A 34 9.55 8.66 -15.82
CA ASN A 34 8.20 8.19 -16.21
C ASN A 34 8.26 6.90 -17.04
N ALA A 35 9.32 6.11 -16.89
CA ALA A 35 9.51 4.84 -17.54
C ALA A 35 8.63 3.82 -16.81
N ALA A 36 7.55 3.40 -17.47
CA ALA A 36 6.81 2.23 -17.03
C ALA A 36 7.67 0.99 -17.33
N TYR A 37 7.86 0.15 -16.32
CA TYR A 37 8.59 -1.11 -16.46
C TYR A 37 7.63 -2.22 -16.87
N PRO A 38 8.08 -3.18 -17.71
CA PRO A 38 7.23 -4.29 -18.13
C PRO A 38 7.05 -5.30 -16.99
N TYR A 39 5.83 -5.73 -16.76
CA TYR A 39 5.51 -6.75 -15.77
C TYR A 39 4.63 -7.85 -16.36
N GLU A 40 4.89 -9.08 -15.94
CA GLU A 40 4.06 -10.24 -16.20
C GLU A 40 3.50 -10.74 -14.87
N ILE A 41 2.19 -10.84 -14.74
CA ILE A 41 1.52 -11.36 -13.55
C ILE A 41 0.89 -12.70 -13.88
N ILE A 42 1.32 -13.75 -13.17
CA ILE A 42 0.77 -15.09 -13.28
C ILE A 42 -0.10 -15.36 -12.05
N VAL A 43 -1.40 -15.44 -12.26
CA VAL A 43 -2.39 -15.74 -11.23
C VAL A 43 -2.70 -17.23 -11.26
N ILE A 44 -2.38 -17.96 -10.21
CA ILE A 44 -2.65 -19.40 -10.04
C ILE A 44 -3.85 -19.56 -9.12
N LYS A 45 -4.93 -20.17 -9.63
CA LYS A 45 -6.13 -20.50 -8.87
C LYS A 45 -5.89 -21.73 -7.98
N PRO A 46 -6.71 -21.95 -6.93
CA PRO A 46 -6.55 -23.11 -6.03
C PRO A 46 -6.58 -24.47 -6.73
N GLY A 47 -7.25 -24.58 -7.89
CA GLY A 47 -7.28 -25.79 -8.72
C GLY A 47 -6.12 -25.92 -9.71
N GLY A 48 -5.06 -25.12 -9.59
CA GLY A 48 -3.87 -25.16 -10.45
C GLY A 48 -4.01 -24.40 -11.79
N ALA A 49 -5.22 -24.02 -12.20
CA ALA A 49 -5.43 -23.22 -13.40
C ALA A 49 -4.77 -21.84 -13.27
N SER A 50 -3.97 -21.45 -14.27
CA SER A 50 -3.27 -20.17 -14.31
C SER A 50 -3.92 -19.17 -15.27
N SER A 51 -3.73 -17.88 -15.01
CA SER A 51 -4.08 -16.78 -15.91
C SER A 51 -2.94 -15.79 -15.92
N THR A 52 -2.52 -15.36 -17.12
CA THR A 52 -1.39 -14.46 -17.30
C THR A 52 -1.89 -13.09 -17.71
N PHE A 53 -1.33 -12.04 -17.11
CA PHE A 53 -1.61 -10.65 -17.39
C PHE A 53 -0.29 -9.94 -17.67
N THR A 54 -0.23 -9.16 -18.74
CA THR A 54 0.97 -8.42 -19.12
C THR A 54 0.65 -6.95 -19.17
N GLY A 55 1.55 -6.10 -18.69
CA GLY A 55 1.34 -4.66 -18.67
C GLY A 55 2.59 -3.92 -18.22
N GLY A 56 2.42 -2.63 -17.91
CA GLY A 56 3.48 -1.80 -17.38
C GLY A 56 3.02 -1.02 -16.15
N SER A 57 3.93 -0.80 -15.21
CA SER A 57 3.71 0.05 -14.04
C SER A 57 4.96 0.89 -13.78
N GLN A 58 4.76 2.08 -13.21
CA GLN A 58 5.85 2.97 -12.79
C GLN A 58 6.33 2.65 -11.35
N SER A 59 5.63 1.75 -10.66
CA SER A 59 5.96 1.37 -9.29
C SER A 59 6.90 0.17 -9.27
N TYR A 60 7.62 0.04 -8.15
CA TYR A 60 8.39 -1.15 -7.79
C TYR A 60 7.69 -1.96 -6.68
N ASP A 61 6.59 -1.45 -6.11
CA ASP A 61 5.82 -2.18 -5.10
C ASP A 61 4.90 -3.20 -5.77
N PRO A 62 5.01 -4.50 -5.46
CA PRO A 62 4.18 -5.53 -6.07
C PRO A 62 2.68 -5.26 -5.94
N LYS A 63 2.20 -4.71 -4.82
CA LYS A 63 0.76 -4.45 -4.65
C LYS A 63 0.27 -3.35 -5.59
N THR A 64 1.03 -2.26 -5.73
CA THR A 64 0.71 -1.22 -6.72
C THR A 64 0.74 -1.76 -8.14
N ILE A 65 1.78 -2.50 -8.52
CA ILE A 65 1.90 -3.10 -9.86
C ILE A 65 0.69 -3.99 -10.17
N ILE A 66 0.29 -4.85 -9.23
CA ILE A 66 -0.88 -5.73 -9.37
C ILE A 66 -2.17 -4.92 -9.56
N GLY A 67 -2.33 -3.83 -8.78
CA GLY A 67 -3.46 -2.92 -8.88
C GLY A 67 -3.52 -2.17 -10.21
N ASP A 68 -2.38 -1.69 -10.71
CA ASP A 68 -2.27 -0.99 -12.00
C ASP A 68 -2.68 -1.88 -13.18
N LEU A 69 -2.41 -3.19 -13.07
CA LEU A 69 -2.83 -4.19 -14.06
C LEU A 69 -4.28 -4.66 -13.87
N GLY A 70 -5.05 -4.03 -12.96
CA GLY A 70 -6.48 -4.30 -12.76
C GLY A 70 -6.80 -5.57 -11.99
N ILE A 71 -5.82 -6.14 -11.27
CA ILE A 71 -5.99 -7.39 -10.53
C ILE A 71 -6.29 -7.09 -9.07
N THR A 72 -7.39 -7.62 -8.55
CA THR A 72 -7.71 -7.53 -7.12
C THR A 72 -6.89 -8.56 -6.33
N LEU A 73 -6.14 -8.07 -5.34
CA LEU A 73 -5.40 -8.89 -4.40
C LEU A 73 -6.20 -9.10 -3.12
N TYR A 74 -6.29 -10.34 -2.65
CA TYR A 74 -6.88 -10.66 -1.35
C TYR A 74 -5.79 -10.79 -0.28
N PRO A 75 -6.08 -10.47 1.00
CA PRO A 75 -5.10 -10.58 2.08
C PRO A 75 -4.49 -11.98 2.22
N GLU A 76 -5.26 -13.03 1.92
CA GLU A 76 -4.82 -14.42 2.04
C GLU A 76 -4.04 -14.92 0.81
N ASP A 77 -3.98 -14.14 -0.28
CA ASP A 77 -3.22 -14.52 -1.47
C ASP A 77 -1.71 -14.41 -1.21
N LYS A 78 -0.95 -15.38 -1.72
CA LYS A 78 0.50 -15.37 -1.61
C LYS A 78 1.11 -14.74 -2.85
N VAL A 79 1.93 -13.73 -2.68
CA VAL A 79 2.58 -12.99 -3.78
C VAL A 79 4.08 -13.20 -3.73
N SER A 80 4.67 -13.48 -4.89
CA SER A 80 6.12 -13.57 -5.07
C SER A 80 6.51 -12.88 -6.38
N ALA A 81 7.66 -12.20 -6.42
CA ALA A 81 8.14 -11.50 -7.60
C ALA A 81 9.58 -11.94 -7.91
N PHE A 82 9.88 -12.20 -9.18
CA PHE A 82 11.22 -12.53 -9.65
C PHE A 82 11.41 -12.07 -11.12
N PRO A 83 12.51 -11.37 -11.46
CA PRO A 83 13.50 -10.77 -10.56
C PRO A 83 12.89 -9.69 -9.65
N ASP A 84 13.62 -9.20 -8.64
CA ASP A 84 13.11 -8.15 -7.74
C ASP A 84 12.71 -6.90 -8.57
N PRO A 85 11.44 -6.42 -8.50
CA PRO A 85 10.98 -5.25 -9.25
C PRO A 85 11.87 -4.01 -9.07
N LYS A 86 12.54 -3.86 -7.92
CA LYS A 86 13.44 -2.74 -7.63
C LYS A 86 14.68 -2.68 -8.53
N LEU A 87 14.96 -3.75 -9.28
CA LEU A 87 16.03 -3.76 -10.27
C LEU A 87 15.69 -2.94 -11.52
N GLY A 88 14.43 -2.53 -11.71
CA GLY A 88 14.03 -1.68 -12.83
C GLY A 88 14.16 -2.34 -14.21
N ILE A 89 14.19 -3.68 -14.25
CA ILE A 89 14.28 -4.46 -15.50
C ILE A 89 12.95 -5.12 -15.87
N GLY A 90 11.89 -4.80 -15.11
CA GLY A 90 10.66 -5.57 -15.10
C GLY A 90 10.71 -6.78 -14.17
N SER A 91 9.58 -7.45 -13.99
CA SER A 91 9.47 -8.60 -13.09
C SER A 91 8.32 -9.52 -13.48
N GLN A 92 8.48 -10.82 -13.22
CA GLN A 92 7.37 -11.76 -13.18
C GLN A 92 6.84 -11.85 -11.75
N ILE A 93 5.58 -11.48 -11.56
CA ILE A 93 4.88 -11.58 -10.28
C ILE A 93 3.96 -12.79 -10.33
N LYS A 94 4.18 -13.76 -9.45
CA LYS A 94 3.28 -14.90 -9.25
C LYS A 94 2.37 -14.62 -8.07
N ILE A 95 1.06 -14.75 -8.30
CA ILE A 95 0.01 -14.69 -7.29
C ILE A 95 -0.60 -16.08 -7.14
N LEU A 96 -0.46 -16.68 -5.97
CA LEU A 96 -1.12 -17.93 -5.62
C LEU A 96 -2.38 -17.61 -4.80
N ARG A 97 -3.55 -17.87 -5.39
CA ARG A 97 -4.85 -17.52 -4.82
C ARG A 97 -5.24 -18.46 -3.69
N ALA A 98 -5.73 -17.89 -2.59
CA ALA A 98 -6.23 -18.69 -1.48
C ALA A 98 -7.48 -19.49 -1.88
N PRO A 99 -7.61 -20.77 -1.43
CA PRO A 99 -8.83 -21.54 -1.55
C PRO A 99 -10.05 -20.80 -0.98
N VAL A 100 -11.19 -20.92 -1.69
CA VAL A 100 -12.48 -20.38 -1.24
C VAL A 100 -13.24 -21.48 -0.53
N ILE A 101 -13.68 -21.22 0.69
CA ILE A 101 -14.39 -22.16 1.55
C ILE A 101 -15.72 -21.53 1.95
N THR A 102 -16.81 -22.26 1.73
CA THR A 102 -18.15 -21.82 2.14
C THR A 102 -18.55 -22.57 3.39
N ILE A 103 -18.82 -21.83 4.47
CA ILE A 103 -19.37 -22.37 5.72
C ILE A 103 -20.87 -22.14 5.71
N LYS A 104 -21.64 -23.21 6.00
CA LYS A 104 -23.09 -23.15 6.16
C LYS A 104 -23.43 -23.40 7.62
N ASP A 105 -24.03 -22.41 8.26
CA ASP A 105 -24.51 -22.47 9.64
C ASP A 105 -26.04 -22.32 9.62
N GLY A 106 -26.74 -23.45 9.70
CA GLY A 106 -28.18 -23.53 9.50
C GLY A 106 -28.63 -22.95 8.15
N LYS A 107 -29.22 -21.75 8.17
CA LYS A 107 -29.68 -21.02 6.97
C LYS A 107 -28.71 -19.93 6.49
N LYS A 108 -27.63 -19.68 7.22
CA LYS A 108 -26.63 -18.65 6.89
C LYS A 108 -25.48 -19.29 6.12
N GLU A 109 -25.15 -18.72 4.97
CA GLU A 109 -23.94 -19.09 4.23
C GLU A 109 -22.93 -17.95 4.34
N THR A 110 -21.67 -18.27 4.62
CA THR A 110 -20.57 -17.29 4.66
C THR A 110 -19.38 -17.84 3.90
N VAL A 111 -18.78 -16.98 3.07
CA VAL A 111 -17.67 -17.35 2.19
C VAL A 111 -16.38 -16.80 2.77
N TYR A 112 -15.41 -17.69 2.97
CA TYR A 112 -14.07 -17.37 3.47
C TYR A 112 -13.00 -17.75 2.46
N ARG A 113 -11.84 -17.12 2.59
CA ARG A 113 -10.60 -17.51 1.92
C ARG A 113 -9.60 -17.91 2.98
N SER A 114 -8.95 -19.06 2.84
CA SER A 114 -7.99 -19.55 3.82
C SER A 114 -7.11 -20.65 3.23
N TRP A 115 -5.90 -20.79 3.80
CA TRP A 115 -4.95 -21.87 3.53
C TRP A 115 -5.01 -22.99 4.58
N ALA A 116 -5.94 -22.94 5.52
CA ALA A 116 -6.14 -23.97 6.54
C ALA A 116 -6.33 -25.35 5.90
N ALA A 117 -5.64 -26.36 6.44
CA ALA A 117 -5.73 -27.73 5.95
C ALA A 117 -6.92 -28.46 6.56
N THR A 118 -7.36 -28.04 7.74
CA THR A 118 -8.47 -28.66 8.48
C THR A 118 -9.58 -27.66 8.79
N VAL A 119 -10.79 -28.17 9.03
CA VAL A 119 -11.94 -27.35 9.42
C VAL A 119 -11.67 -26.65 10.76
N SER A 120 -11.02 -27.33 11.71
CA SER A 120 -10.69 -26.76 13.01
C SER A 120 -9.75 -25.55 12.88
N GLU A 121 -8.72 -25.66 12.03
CA GLU A 121 -7.81 -24.55 11.74
C GLU A 121 -8.53 -23.37 11.08
N LEU A 122 -9.43 -23.63 10.14
CA LEU A 122 -10.22 -22.60 9.49
C LEU A 122 -11.07 -21.82 10.49
N LEU A 123 -11.77 -22.54 11.37
CA LEU A 123 -12.63 -21.93 12.39
C LEU A 123 -11.79 -21.10 13.36
N ALA A 124 -10.63 -21.60 13.78
CA ALA A 124 -9.70 -20.86 14.63
C ALA A 124 -9.14 -19.60 13.92
N GLU A 125 -8.72 -19.70 12.65
CA GLU A 125 -8.22 -18.57 11.87
C GLU A 125 -9.27 -17.46 11.72
N LYS A 126 -10.53 -17.85 11.50
CA LYS A 126 -11.65 -16.91 11.34
C LYS A 126 -12.34 -16.55 12.66
N ASN A 127 -11.80 -17.01 13.79
CA ASN A 127 -12.32 -16.78 15.14
C ASN A 127 -13.81 -17.12 15.27
N ILE A 128 -14.18 -18.31 14.79
CA ILE A 128 -15.55 -18.84 14.84
C ILE A 128 -15.64 -19.85 15.98
N GLU A 129 -16.44 -19.52 16.99
CA GLU A 129 -16.70 -20.41 18.12
C GLU A 129 -17.85 -21.38 17.79
N LEU A 130 -17.70 -22.64 18.21
CA LEU A 130 -18.76 -23.64 18.11
C LEU A 130 -19.58 -23.62 19.40
N GLY A 131 -20.90 -23.64 19.26
CA GLY A 131 -21.81 -23.81 20.39
C GLY A 131 -21.64 -25.18 21.06
N VAL A 132 -21.92 -25.24 22.36
CA VAL A 132 -22.02 -26.50 23.10
C VAL A 132 -23.47 -26.98 23.00
N ASP A 133 -23.65 -28.21 22.51
CA ASP A 133 -24.94 -28.92 22.49
C ASP A 133 -25.30 -29.51 23.87
#